data_AF-A0A0Q8AH04-F1
#
_entry.id   AF-A0A0Q8AH04-F1
#
_cell.length_a   1.000
_cell.length_b   1.000
_cell.length_c   1.000
_cell.angle_alpha   90.00
_cell.angle_beta   90.00
_cell.angle_gamma   90.00
#
_symmetry.space_group_name_H-M   'P 1'
#
loop_
_entity.id
_entity.type
_entity.pdbx_description
1 polymer ?
#
loop_
_entity_poly.entity_id
_entity_poly.type
_entity_poly.pdbx_seq_one_letter_code
_entity_poly.pdbx_strand_id
1 'polypeptide(L)' 'MAGKYDLAKTKLGDILKDPEAEVIFDEVVPDLRKHPMIKMAMGMPVLQIIKLSGGQLSDEQITSLQERLNAL' A
#
# COMPACT_ATOMS: atom_id res chain seq x y z
N MET A 1 -0.76 10.73 14.65
CA MET A 1 -1.23 9.36 14.88
C MET A 1 -0.42 8.48 13.97
N ALA A 2 0.51 7.70 14.53
CA ALA A 2 1.30 6.75 13.74
C ALA A 2 0.51 5.45 13.72
N GLY A 3 0.04 5.04 12.54
CA GLY A 3 -0.54 3.73 12.33
C GLY A 3 0.35 2.60 12.76
N LYS A 4 -0.22 1.40 12.87
CA LYS A 4 0.53 0.16 13.11
C LYS A 4 1.66 -0.07 12.09
N TYR A 5 1.62 0.57 10.92
CA TYR A 5 2.65 0.49 9.88
C TYR A 5 3.26 1.85 9.51
N ASP A 6 4.59 1.92 9.48
CA ASP A 6 5.31 3.05 8.91
C ASP A 6 5.44 2.85 7.40
N LEU A 7 4.57 3.47 6.61
CA LEU A 7 4.56 3.31 5.14
C LEU A 7 5.88 3.72 4.47
N ALA A 8 6.72 4.53 5.13
CA ALA A 8 8.03 4.93 4.63
C ALA A 8 9.10 3.84 4.83
N LYS A 9 8.89 2.90 5.74
CA LYS A 9 9.86 1.84 6.10
C LYS A 9 9.34 0.44 5.88
N THR A 10 8.08 0.20 6.21
CA THR A 10 7.43 -1.10 6.10
C THR A 10 7.19 -1.44 4.64
N LYS A 11 7.63 -2.64 4.26
CA LYS A 11 7.51 -3.15 2.91
C LYS A 11 6.06 -3.50 2.60
N LEU A 12 5.62 -3.29 1.36
CA LEU A 12 4.29 -3.70 0.93
C LEU A 12 4.06 -5.19 1.17
N GLY A 13 5.06 -6.04 0.91
CA GLY A 13 4.95 -7.48 1.11
C GLY A 13 4.77 -7.89 2.58
N ASP A 14 5.19 -7.07 3.53
CA ASP A 14 4.93 -7.32 4.96
C ASP A 14 3.55 -6.83 5.37
N ILE A 15 3.07 -5.73 4.79
CA ILE A 15 1.71 -5.22 5.03
C ILE A 15 0.68 -6.16 4.42
N LEU A 16 0.90 -6.64 3.19
CA LEU A 16 0.01 -7.61 2.52
C LEU A 16 -0.03 -9.00 3.17
N LYS A 17 0.79 -9.27 4.20
CA LYS A 17 0.62 -10.47 5.04
C LYS A 17 -0.47 -10.30 6.09
N ASP A 18 -0.82 -9.05 6.42
CA ASP A 18 -1.94 -8.78 7.30
C ASP A 18 -3.24 -8.86 6.49
N PRO A 19 -4.18 -9.74 6.87
CA PRO A 19 -5.43 -9.92 6.14
C PRO A 19 -6.28 -8.65 6.12
N GLU A 20 -6.21 -7.80 7.15
CA GLU A 20 -6.97 -6.55 7.18
C GLU A 20 -6.37 -5.53 6.20
N ALA A 21 -5.04 -5.44 6.17
CA ALA A 21 -4.36 -4.56 5.24
C ALA A 21 -4.50 -5.04 3.78
N GLU A 22 -4.47 -6.35 3.55
CA GLU A 22 -4.76 -6.95 2.24
C GLU A 22 -6.11 -6.48 1.68
N VAL A 23 -7.17 -6.52 2.49
CA VAL A 23 -8.50 -6.06 2.07
C VAL A 23 -8.48 -4.57 1.73
N ILE A 24 -7.81 -3.74 2.52
CA ILE A 24 -7.68 -2.31 2.23
C ILE A 24 -6.98 -2.08 0.88
N PHE A 25 -5.89 -2.80 0.61
CA PHE A 25 -5.17 -2.67 -0.66
C PHE A 25 -6.00 -3.16 -1.85
N ASP A 26 -6.73 -4.26 -1.72
CA ASP A 26 -7.59 -4.77 -2.79
C ASP A 26 -8.79 -3.85 -3.07
N GLU A 27 -9.34 -3.17 -2.05
CA GLU A 27 -10.42 -2.18 -2.21
C GLU A 27 -9.93 -0.90 -2.89
N VAL A 28 -8.77 -0.38 -2.47
CA VAL A 28 -8.24 0.89 -2.97
C VAL A 28 -7.55 0.73 -4.32
N VAL A 29 -6.79 -0.36 -4.49
CA VAL A 29 -5.97 -0.64 -5.67
C VAL A 29 -6.32 -2.01 -6.23
N PRO A 30 -7.52 -2.14 -6.84
CA PRO A 30 -7.87 -3.37 -7.53
C PRO A 30 -6.78 -3.68 -8.57
N ASP A 31 -6.35 -4.95 -8.62
CA ASP A 31 -5.28 -5.46 -9.47
C ASP A 31 -3.84 -5.14 -9.05
N LEU A 32 -3.59 -4.59 -7.85
CA LEU A 32 -2.23 -4.47 -7.31
C LEU A 32 -1.47 -5.81 -7.39
N ARG A 33 -2.15 -6.92 -7.04
CA ARG A 33 -1.59 -8.28 -7.09
C ARG A 33 -1.38 -8.83 -8.49
N LYS A 34 -2.09 -8.29 -9.49
CA LYS A 34 -1.94 -8.68 -10.90
C LYS A 34 -0.92 -7.81 -11.62
N HIS A 35 -0.42 -6.75 -10.97
CA HIS A 35 0.55 -5.86 -11.56
C HIS A 35 1.85 -6.63 -11.85
N PRO A 36 2.43 -6.53 -13.06
CA PRO A 36 3.64 -7.27 -13.44
C PRO A 36 4.84 -6.98 -12.52
N MET A 37 4.83 -5.82 -11.86
CA MET A 37 5.85 -5.39 -10.91
C MET A 37 5.52 -5.70 -9.44
N ILE A 38 4.45 -6.46 -9.12
CA ILE A 38 4.06 -6.73 -7.73
C ILE A 38 5.18 -7.38 -6.92
N LYS A 39 5.93 -8.31 -7.50
CA LYS A 39 7.06 -8.97 -6.83
C LYS A 39 8.14 -7.97 -6.42
N MET A 40 8.36 -6.94 -7.23
CA MET A 40 9.28 -5.85 -6.92
C MET A 40 8.67 -4.92 -5.85
N ALA A 41 7.41 -4.54 -6.03
CA ALA A 41 6.66 -3.70 -5.11
C ALA A 41 6.62 -4.29 -3.68
N MET A 42 6.43 -5.60 -3.55
CA MET A 42 6.46 -6.31 -2.26
C MET A 42 7.79 -6.17 -1.50
N GLY A 43 8.90 -5.96 -2.21
CA GLY A 43 10.22 -5.73 -1.61
C GLY A 43 10.50 -4.29 -1.19
N MET A 44 9.65 -3.35 -1.61
CA MET A 44 9.83 -1.91 -1.41
C MET A 44 8.87 -1.35 -0.34
N PRO A 45 9.25 -0.22 0.31
CA PRO A 45 8.32 0.51 1.16
C PRO A 45 7.11 1.03 0.38
N VAL A 46 5.93 1.02 1.00
CA VAL A 46 4.68 1.48 0.36
C VAL A 46 4.80 2.92 -0.15
N LEU A 47 5.42 3.80 0.62
CA LEU A 47 5.64 5.19 0.21
C LEU A 47 6.52 5.31 -1.04
N GLN A 48 7.51 4.41 -1.21
CA GLN A 48 8.29 4.39 -2.45
C GLN A 48 7.43 3.91 -3.62
N ILE A 49 6.59 2.89 -3.42
CA ILE A 49 5.70 2.38 -4.47
C ILE A 49 4.72 3.48 -4.90
N ILE A 50 4.14 4.21 -3.94
CA ILE A 50 3.24 5.34 -4.22
C ILE A 50 3.99 6.40 -5.05
N LYS A 51 5.20 6.79 -4.64
CA LYS A 51 6.04 7.74 -5.40
C LYS A 51 6.40 7.25 -6.80
N LEU A 52 6.70 5.96 -6.96
CA LEU A 52 7.00 5.34 -8.25
C LEU A 52 5.76 5.16 -9.13
N SER A 53 4.60 4.96 -8.51
CA SER A 53 3.32 4.82 -9.21
C SER A 53 2.87 6.15 -9.81
N GLY A 54 3.36 7.28 -9.30
CA GLY A 54 3.54 8.54 -10.03
C GLY A 54 2.33 9.02 -10.86
N GLY A 55 1.10 8.76 -10.38
CA GLY A 55 -0.14 9.08 -11.09
C GLY A 55 -1.05 7.88 -11.42
N GLN A 56 -0.64 6.63 -11.16
CA GLN A 56 -1.55 5.47 -11.21
C GLN A 56 -2.54 5.45 -10.05
N LEU A 57 -2.16 6.01 -8.90
CA LEU A 57 -3.04 6.19 -7.75
C LEU A 57 -3.44 7.65 -7.64
N SER A 58 -4.73 7.91 -7.45
CA SER A 58 -5.22 9.25 -7.14
C SER A 58 -4.85 9.64 -5.70
N ASP A 59 -4.77 10.94 -5.44
CA ASP A 59 -4.49 11.47 -4.09
C ASP A 59 -5.54 11.00 -3.06
N GLU A 60 -6.79 10.82 -3.50
CA GLU A 60 -7.87 10.24 -2.69
C GLU A 60 -7.60 8.78 -2.32
N GLN A 61 -7.13 7.97 -3.28
CA GLN A 61 -6.76 6.58 -3.01
C GLN A 61 -5.59 6.52 -2.02
N ILE A 62 -4.56 7.34 -2.21
CA ILE A 62 -3.40 7.41 -1.31
C ILE A 62 -3.84 7.82 0.10
N THR A 63 -4.66 8.85 0.21
CA THR A 63 -5.16 9.35 1.50
C THR A 63 -6.01 8.31 2.20
N SER A 64 -6.95 7.68 1.48
CA SER A 64 -7.80 6.62 2.04
C SER A 64 -6.98 5.42 2.51
N LEU A 65 -5.95 5.02 1.74
CA LEU A 65 -5.05 3.94 2.11
C LEU A 65 -4.25 4.30 3.37
N GLN A 66 -3.73 5.53 3.46
CA GLN A 66 -3.00 6.01 4.63
C GLN A 66 -3.89 6.06 5.87
N GLU A 67 -5.11 6.58 5.77
CA GLU A 67 -6.05 6.65 6.89
C GLU A 67 -6.45 5.26 7.38
N ARG A 68 -6.80 4.34 6.46
CA ARG A 68 -7.22 2.99 6.80
C ARG A 68 -6.08 2.15 7.37
N LEU A 69 -4.87 2.24 6.79
CA LEU A 69 -3.68 1.58 7.34
C LEU A 69 -3.22 2.20 8.67
N ASN A 70 -3.54 3.47 8.92
CA ASN A 70 -3.30 4.11 10.22
C ASN A 70 -4.33 3.76 11.28
N ALA A 71 -5.52 3.32 10.87
CA ALA A 71 -6.58 2.88 11.77
C ALA A 71 -6.41 1.43 12.23
N LEU A 72 -5.59 0.64 11.52
CA LEU A 72 -5.06 -0.65 11.96
C LEU A 72 -3.95 -0.45 13.00
#